data_AF-A0A7C4GU91-F1
#
_entry.id   AF-A0A7C4GU91-F1
#
_cell.length_a   1.000
_cell.length_b   1.000
_cell.length_c   1.000
_cell.angle_alpha   90.00
_cell.angle_beta   90.00
_cell.angle_gamma   90.00
#
_symmetry.space_group_name_H-M   'P 1'
#
loop_
_entity.id
_entity.type
_entity.pdbx_description
1 polymer ?
#
loop_
_entity_poly.entity_id
_entity_poly.type
_entity_poly.pdbx_seq_one_letter_code
_entity_poly.pdbx_strand_id
1 'polypeptide(L)'
;MKRGSEGLVAKCKNCGKEIAKGLDFCSKECMEAYKEKLMKTAFLTQFDKGSGSDRRSRNIDKIVDLLKQGVNEDYIKLRLRRYFKPSTVDDYIETAKALLKMESEVNQLES
;
A
#
# COMPACT_ATOMS: atom_id res chain seq x y z
N MET A 1 51.30 -6.12 -17.37
CA MET A 1 50.44 -6.49 -16.22
C MET A 1 48.98 -6.53 -16.69
N LYS A 2 48.17 -7.41 -16.08
CA LYS A 2 46.91 -7.95 -16.61
C LYS A 2 45.84 -6.88 -16.87
N ARG A 3 45.16 -7.01 -18.01
CA ARG A 3 43.93 -6.31 -18.41
C ARG A 3 42.82 -6.63 -17.40
N GLY A 4 42.37 -5.64 -16.64
CA GLY A 4 41.19 -5.73 -15.79
C GLY A 4 39.97 -5.27 -16.58
N SER A 5 39.17 -6.22 -17.05
CA SER A 5 37.87 -5.99 -17.67
C SER A 5 36.96 -5.20 -16.73
N GLU A 6 36.74 -3.91 -17.03
CA GLU A 6 35.68 -3.07 -16.46
C GLU A 6 34.32 -3.70 -16.83
N GLY A 7 33.88 -4.63 -15.97
CA GLY A 7 32.65 -5.37 -16.14
C GLY A 7 31.46 -4.43 -16.05
N LEU A 8 30.68 -4.39 -17.12
CA LEU A 8 29.37 -3.75 -17.19
C LEU A 8 28.40 -4.42 -16.20
N VAL A 9 28.47 -4.05 -14.92
CA VAL A 9 27.58 -4.56 -13.86
C VAL A 9 26.48 -3.55 -13.56
N ALA A 10 25.23 -4.02 -13.56
CA ALA A 10 24.08 -3.27 -13.06
C ALA A 10 23.90 -3.55 -11.56
N LYS A 11 23.04 -2.78 -10.87
CA LYS A 11 22.70 -3.03 -9.47
C LYS A 11 21.27 -3.55 -9.35
N CYS A 12 21.07 -4.57 -8.52
CA CYS A 12 19.75 -5.11 -8.20
C CYS A 12 18.86 -4.03 -7.59
N LYS A 13 17.66 -3.83 -8.17
CA LYS A 13 16.69 -2.81 -7.72
C LYS A 13 16.18 -3.03 -6.28
N ASN A 14 16.33 -4.23 -5.72
CA ASN A 14 15.89 -4.54 -4.35
C ASN A 14 16.99 -4.43 -3.28
N CYS A 15 18.15 -5.02 -3.54
CA CYS A 15 19.20 -5.24 -2.52
C CYS A 15 20.54 -4.57 -2.86
N GLY A 16 20.67 -3.95 -4.04
CA GLY A 16 21.87 -3.22 -4.45
C GLY A 16 23.07 -4.08 -4.86
N LYS A 17 22.96 -5.42 -4.83
CA LYS A 17 24.01 -6.34 -5.31
C LYS A 17 24.32 -6.10 -6.78
N GLU A 18 25.59 -6.26 -7.15
CA GLU A 18 26.05 -6.23 -8.54
C GLU A 18 25.50 -7.43 -9.32
N ILE A 19 24.94 -7.17 -10.49
CA ILE A 19 24.30 -8.15 -11.36
C ILE A 19 24.70 -7.93 -12.81
N ALA A 20 24.53 -8.96 -13.64
CA ALA A 20 24.79 -8.85 -15.07
C ALA A 20 23.91 -7.76 -15.71
N LYS A 21 24.49 -6.99 -16.63
CA LYS A 21 23.76 -6.00 -17.42
C LYS A 21 22.59 -6.67 -18.16
N GLY A 22 21.40 -6.05 -18.07
CA GLY A 22 20.16 -6.59 -18.63
C GLY A 22 19.26 -7.30 -17.61
N LEU A 23 19.75 -7.54 -16.39
CA LEU A 23 18.93 -8.00 -15.27
C LEU A 23 18.58 -6.84 -14.33
N ASP A 24 17.36 -6.89 -13.80
CA ASP A 24 16.86 -5.93 -12.80
C ASP A 24 17.02 -6.44 -11.35
N PHE A 25 17.09 -7.76 -11.17
CA PHE A 25 17.10 -8.42 -9.87
C PHE A 25 18.14 -9.55 -9.82
N CYS A 26 18.80 -9.71 -8.67
CA CYS A 26 19.80 -10.76 -8.46
C CYS A 26 19.19 -12.15 -8.20
N SER A 27 17.91 -12.22 -7.84
CA SER A 27 17.19 -13.47 -7.58
C SER A 27 15.70 -13.26 -7.73
N LYS A 28 14.94 -14.35 -7.91
CA LYS A 28 13.47 -14.33 -7.88
C LYS A 28 12.95 -13.77 -6.56
N GLU A 29 13.55 -14.17 -5.44
CA GLU A 29 13.23 -13.63 -4.11
C GLU A 29 13.39 -12.10 -4.04
N CYS A 30 14.43 -11.54 -4.67
CA CYS A 30 14.61 -10.09 -4.72
C CYS A 30 13.56 -9.39 -5.59
N MET A 31 13.12 -10.02 -6.68
CA MET A 31 12.01 -9.51 -7.49
C MET A 31 10.70 -9.53 -6.70
N GLU A 32 10.41 -10.63 -6.00
CA GLU A 32 9.19 -10.79 -5.21
C GLU A 32 9.16 -9.84 -4.02
N ALA A 33 10.26 -9.73 -3.26
CA ALA A 33 10.38 -8.77 -2.18
C ALA A 33 10.27 -7.31 -2.67
N TYR A 34 10.78 -7.01 -3.87
CA TYR A 34 10.61 -5.69 -4.47
C TYR A 34 9.18 -5.43 -4.93
N LYS A 35 8.51 -6.41 -5.54
CA LYS A 35 7.08 -6.32 -5.88
C LYS A 35 6.22 -6.15 -4.64
N GLU A 36 6.52 -6.89 -3.58
CA GLU A 36 5.84 -6.74 -2.30
C GLU A 36 6.09 -5.36 -1.69
N LYS A 37 7.32 -4.83 -1.75
CA LYS A 37 7.61 -3.43 -1.38
C LYS A 37 6.86 -2.43 -2.24
N LEU A 38 6.73 -2.66 -3.55
CA LEU A 38 5.99 -1.79 -4.48
C LEU A 38 4.49 -1.81 -4.19
N MET A 39 3.89 -2.98 -3.98
CA MET A 39 2.50 -3.09 -3.52
C MET A 39 2.33 -2.43 -2.15
N LYS A 40 3.35 -2.56 -1.29
CA LYS A 40 3.36 -1.87 0.00
C LYS A 40 3.39 -0.36 -0.16
N THR A 41 4.17 0.20 -1.09
CA THR A 41 4.20 1.65 -1.34
C THR A 41 2.96 2.14 -2.06
N ALA A 42 2.42 1.38 -3.01
CA ALA A 42 1.23 1.74 -3.79
C ALA A 42 -0.04 1.82 -2.94
N PHE A 43 -0.20 0.95 -1.93
CA PHE A 43 -1.27 1.07 -0.94
C PHE A 43 -1.14 2.37 -0.12
N LEU A 44 0.10 2.77 0.20
CA LEU A 44 0.38 3.88 1.11
C LEU A 44 0.37 5.24 0.43
N THR A 45 0.64 5.32 -0.88
CA THR A 45 0.52 6.55 -1.67
C THR A 45 -0.92 6.99 -1.87
N GLN A 46 -1.89 6.13 -1.58
CA GLN A 46 -3.30 6.45 -1.71
C GLN A 46 -3.81 7.27 -0.52
N PHE A 47 -3.16 7.27 0.65
CA PHE A 47 -3.63 8.01 1.81
C PHE A 47 -2.98 9.39 1.91
N ASP A 48 -3.80 10.43 2.01
CA ASP A 48 -3.32 11.80 2.18
C ASP A 48 -2.94 12.03 3.66
N LYS A 49 -1.69 12.42 3.91
CA LYS A 49 -1.07 12.48 5.25
C LYS A 49 -1.15 13.87 5.92
N GLY A 50 -1.80 14.86 5.30
CA GLY A 50 -1.95 16.18 5.90
C GLY A 50 -3.20 16.35 6.76
N SER A 51 -3.41 17.56 7.27
CA SER A 51 -4.58 17.94 8.08
C SER A 51 -5.72 18.53 7.23
N GLY A 52 -6.97 18.36 7.69
CA GLY A 52 -8.17 18.95 7.07
C GLY A 52 -9.34 17.96 6.91
N SER A 53 -10.57 18.47 6.98
CA SER A 53 -11.82 17.68 6.80
C SER A 53 -11.84 16.93 5.47
N ASP A 54 -11.43 17.58 4.39
CA ASP A 54 -11.47 17.01 3.04
C ASP A 54 -10.48 15.85 2.84
N ARG A 55 -9.39 15.84 3.61
CA ARG A 55 -8.42 14.73 3.62
C ARG A 55 -8.95 13.55 4.39
N ARG A 56 -9.60 13.81 5.53
CA ARG A 56 -10.28 12.77 6.34
C ARG A 56 -11.34 12.07 5.50
N SER A 57 -12.24 12.80 4.85
CA SER A 57 -13.28 12.21 4.00
C SER A 57 -12.67 11.35 2.88
N ARG A 58 -11.69 11.87 2.13
CA ARG A 58 -11.01 11.10 1.07
C ARG A 58 -10.29 9.83 1.56
N ASN A 59 -9.76 9.85 2.78
CA ASN A 59 -9.14 8.66 3.37
C ASN A 59 -10.19 7.63 3.81
N ILE A 60 -11.34 8.09 4.33
CA ILE A 60 -12.47 7.23 4.70
C ILE A 60 -13.07 6.58 3.46
N ASP A 61 -13.30 7.33 2.37
CA ASP A 61 -13.85 6.80 1.12
C ASP A 61 -12.97 5.67 0.55
N LYS A 62 -11.64 5.83 0.60
CA LYS A 62 -10.70 4.77 0.19
C LYS A 62 -10.80 3.53 1.06
N ILE A 63 -11.03 3.68 2.36
CA ILE A 63 -11.24 2.55 3.26
C ILE A 63 -12.56 1.85 2.93
N VAL A 64 -13.63 2.60 2.64
CA VAL A 64 -14.90 2.05 2.16
C VAL A 64 -14.68 1.21 0.90
N ASP A 65 -13.96 1.73 -0.10
CA ASP A 65 -13.66 1.00 -1.35
C ASP A 65 -12.87 -0.28 -1.09
N LEU A 66 -11.85 -0.23 -0.22
CA LEU A 66 -11.06 -1.41 0.15
C LEU A 66 -11.93 -2.47 0.86
N LEU A 67 -12.83 -2.05 1.75
CA LEU A 67 -13.76 -2.95 2.42
C LEU A 67 -14.77 -3.56 1.42
N LYS A 68 -15.30 -2.79 0.47
CA LYS A 68 -16.15 -3.29 -0.63
C LYS A 68 -15.44 -4.33 -1.49
N GLN A 69 -14.13 -4.17 -1.70
CA GLN A 69 -13.28 -5.13 -2.42
C GLN A 69 -12.93 -6.38 -1.60
N GLY A 70 -13.38 -6.48 -0.34
CA GLY A 70 -13.12 -7.63 0.53
C GLY A 70 -11.73 -7.62 1.17
N VAL A 71 -11.03 -6.47 1.19
CA VAL A 71 -9.75 -6.36 1.89
C VAL A 71 -9.99 -6.46 3.40
N ASN A 72 -9.21 -7.31 4.06
CA ASN A 72 -9.33 -7.58 5.48
C ASN A 72 -9.08 -6.31 6.35
N GLU A 73 -9.96 -6.07 7.31
CA GLU A 73 -9.93 -4.89 8.20
C GLU A 73 -8.63 -4.79 9.01
N ASP A 74 -8.15 -5.90 9.58
CA ASP A 74 -6.91 -5.92 10.37
C ASP A 74 -5.69 -5.60 9.50
N TYR A 75 -5.71 -6.05 8.25
CA TYR A 75 -4.70 -5.66 7.27
C TYR A 75 -4.74 -4.15 7.01
N ILE A 76 -5.92 -3.55 6.78
CA ILE A 76 -6.04 -2.09 6.59
C ILE A 76 -5.51 -1.33 7.83
N LYS A 77 -5.94 -1.73 9.03
CA LYS A 77 -5.50 -1.13 10.31
C LYS A 77 -3.99 -1.20 10.48
N LEU A 78 -3.40 -2.38 10.30
CA LEU A 78 -1.95 -2.60 10.43
C LEU A 78 -1.16 -1.65 9.52
N ARG A 79 -1.68 -1.37 8.32
CA ARG A 79 -1.01 -0.57 7.30
C ARG A 79 -1.16 0.93 7.57
N LEU A 80 -2.34 1.38 8.02
CA LEU A 80 -2.59 2.78 8.37
C LEU A 80 -1.87 3.22 9.66
N ARG A 81 -1.73 2.33 10.64
CA ARG A 81 -1.02 2.60 11.92
C ARG A 81 0.45 2.99 11.77
N ARG A 82 1.05 2.81 10.58
CA ARG A 82 2.42 3.28 10.27
C ARG A 82 2.52 4.79 10.09
N TYR A 83 1.39 5.48 9.85
CA TYR A 83 1.37 6.91 9.51
C TYR A 83 0.39 7.71 10.35
N PHE A 84 -0.70 7.07 10.77
CA PHE A 84 -1.74 7.69 11.58
C PHE A 84 -1.66 7.16 13.01
N LYS A 85 -2.06 7.99 13.97
CA LYS A 85 -2.24 7.55 15.36
C LYS A 85 -3.29 6.44 15.40
N PRO A 86 -3.16 5.44 16.30
CA PRO A 86 -4.15 4.37 16.43
C PRO A 86 -5.60 4.88 16.51
N SER A 87 -5.85 5.92 17.32
CA SER A 87 -7.18 6.54 17.45
C SER A 87 -7.72 7.11 16.14
N THR A 88 -6.88 7.68 15.28
CA THR A 88 -7.28 8.17 13.95
C THR A 88 -7.61 7.01 13.02
N VAL A 89 -6.85 5.92 13.09
CA VAL A 89 -7.14 4.72 12.29
C VAL A 89 -8.46 4.10 12.71
N ASP A 90 -8.70 3.97 14.00
CA ASP A 90 -9.94 3.40 14.53
C ASP A 90 -11.14 4.29 14.14
N ASP A 91 -11.03 5.63 14.27
CA ASP A 91 -12.05 6.59 13.79
C ASP A 91 -12.38 6.43 12.30
N TYR A 92 -11.36 6.31 11.45
CA TYR A 92 -11.56 6.15 10.02
C TYR A 92 -12.26 4.83 9.67
N ILE A 93 -11.88 3.74 10.34
CA ILE A 93 -12.47 2.41 10.13
C ILE A 93 -13.91 2.38 10.61
N GLU A 94 -14.19 2.91 11.81
CA GLU A 94 -15.54 2.99 12.36
C GLU A 94 -16.46 3.80 11.45
N THR A 95 -15.99 4.96 10.98
CA THR A 95 -16.76 5.81 10.06
C THR A 95 -17.02 5.09 8.72
N ALA A 96 -16.02 4.44 8.14
CA ALA A 96 -16.18 3.69 6.90
C ALA A 96 -17.19 2.54 7.03
N LYS A 97 -17.17 1.82 8.15
CA LYS A 97 -18.13 0.74 8.42
C LYS A 97 -19.55 1.26 8.63
N ALA A 98 -19.70 2.39 9.31
CA ALA A 98 -21.00 3.03 9.48
C ALA A 98 -21.61 3.45 8.12
N LEU A 99 -20.79 4.02 7.22
CA LEU A 99 -21.21 4.35 5.86
C LEU A 99 -21.70 3.12 5.08
N LEU A 100 -20.94 2.02 5.12
CA LEU A 100 -21.32 0.77 4.47
C LEU A 100 -22.64 0.19 5.01
N LYS A 101 -22.84 0.26 6.32
CA LYS A 101 -24.09 -0.18 6.95
C LYS A 101 -25.28 0.64 6.45
N MET A 102 -25.14 1.96 6.44
CA MET A 102 -26.20 2.85 5.92
C MET A 102 -26.49 2.61 4.44
N GLU A 103 -25.47 2.45 3.59
CA GLU A 103 -25.66 2.09 2.18
C GLU A 103 -26.43 0.76 2.03
N SER A 104 -26.10 -0.25 2.84
CA SER A 104 -26.79 -1.54 2.80
C SER A 104 -28.25 -1.45 3.24
N GLU A 105 -28.55 -0.61 4.23
CA GLU A 105 -29.90 -0.37 4.73
C GLU A 105 -30.75 0.39 3.70
N VAL A 106 -30.18 1.41 3.04
CA VAL A 106 -30.84 2.14 1.95
C VAL A 106 -31.17 1.22 0.78
N ASN A 107 -30.21 0.41 0.34
CA ASN A 107 -30.43 -0.53 -0.76
C ASN A 107 -31.52 -1.58 -0.46
N GLN A 108 -31.72 -1.95 0.81
CA GLN A 108 -32.79 -2.87 1.24
C GLN A 108 -34.17 -2.20 1.30
N LEU A 109 -34.23 -0.87 1.40
CA LEU A 109 -35.49 -0.11 1.39
C LEU A 109 -35.97 0.22 -0.03
N GLU A 110 -35.05 0.22 -1.00
CA GLU A 110 -35.35 0.47 -2.42
C GLU A 110 -35.58 -0.81 -3.24
N SER A 111 -35.43 -1.99 -2.62
CA SER A 111 -35.67 -3.32 -3.23
C SER A 111 -37.03 -3.89 -2.84
#